data_AF-A0A1E3GI78-F1
#
_entry.id   AF-A0A1E3GI78-F1
#
_cell.length_a   1.000
_cell.length_b   1.000
_cell.length_c   1.000
_cell.angle_alpha   90.00
_cell.angle_beta   90.00
_cell.angle_gamma   90.00
#
_symmetry.space_group_name_H-M   'P 1'
#
loop_
_entity.id
_entity.type
_entity.pdbx_description
1 polymer ?
#
loop_
_entity_poly.entity_id
_entity_poly.type
_entity_poly.pdbx_seq_one_letter_code
_entity_poly.pdbx_strand_id
1 'polypeptide(L)'
;MKNNIVAFKKRQAFNANTEKTWGSVKGWVYQRLLPAGLPQSLADEFLEEFRPTFEEMIFPSFDISLTLPDDECLQEEFRDMAKLIEENMNNYSSKVIGMVVYKDLLIFLQQKKISGEL
;
A
#
# COMPACT_ATOMS: atom_id res chain seq x y z
N MET A 1 -25.41 1.19 22.87
CA MET A 1 -24.60 1.93 21.87
C MET A 1 -24.29 0.97 20.73
N LYS A 2 -24.38 1.41 19.47
CA LYS A 2 -23.97 0.57 18.33
C LYS A 2 -22.44 0.57 18.27
N ASN A 3 -21.81 -0.46 18.82
CA ASN A 3 -20.39 -0.72 18.67
C ASN A 3 -20.18 -1.19 17.22
N ASN A 4 -19.99 -0.27 16.30
CA ASN A 4 -19.63 -0.64 14.94
C ASN A 4 -18.18 -1.15 14.98
N ILE A 5 -18.02 -2.46 14.90
CA ILE A 5 -16.72 -3.18 14.92
C ILE A 5 -15.88 -2.81 13.68
N VAL A 6 -16.50 -2.30 12.61
CA VAL A 6 -15.82 -1.81 11.40
C VAL A 6 -16.56 -0.60 10.85
N ALA A 7 -15.87 0.52 10.68
CA ALA A 7 -16.41 1.72 10.03
C ALA A 7 -15.57 2.07 8.80
N PHE A 8 -16.12 1.90 7.60
CA PHE A 8 -15.48 2.35 6.36
C PHE A 8 -15.58 3.87 6.28
N LYS A 9 -14.51 4.58 6.63
CA LYS A 9 -14.45 6.05 6.46
C LYS A 9 -14.11 6.40 5.01
N LYS A 10 -14.84 7.37 4.45
CA LYS A 10 -14.45 8.07 3.22
C LYS A 10 -13.14 8.82 3.46
N ARG A 11 -12.26 8.81 2.45
CA ARG A 11 -11.09 9.70 2.27
C ARG A 11 -10.48 10.26 3.57
N GLN A 12 -9.83 9.40 4.35
CA GLN A 12 -8.88 9.77 5.41
C GLN A 12 -7.55 10.30 4.83
N ALA A 13 -6.90 11.20 5.58
CA ALA A 13 -5.52 11.61 5.31
C ALA A 13 -4.55 10.43 5.50
N PHE A 14 -3.44 10.43 4.77
CA PHE A 14 -2.42 9.39 4.88
C PHE A 14 -1.89 9.29 6.31
N ASN A 15 -2.00 8.09 6.89
CA ASN A 15 -1.33 7.77 8.14
C ASN A 15 0.14 7.42 7.87
N ALA A 16 0.95 7.41 8.93
CA ALA A 16 2.39 7.11 8.83
C ALA A 16 2.68 5.74 8.19
N ASN A 17 1.80 4.76 8.38
CA ASN A 17 1.93 3.44 7.77
C ASN A 17 1.75 3.48 6.25
N THR A 18 0.85 4.32 5.73
CA THR A 18 0.65 4.49 4.29
C THR A 18 1.89 5.09 3.64
N GLU A 19 2.48 6.12 4.27
CA GLU A 19 3.73 6.73 3.79
C GLU A 19 4.93 5.77 3.86
N LYS A 20 4.96 4.89 4.86
CA LYS A 20 5.96 3.81 4.94
C LYS A 20 5.82 2.85 3.75
N THR A 21 4.60 2.40 3.45
CA THR A 21 4.32 1.53 2.28
C THR A 21 4.69 2.22 0.97
N TRP A 22 4.37 3.51 0.83
CA TRP A 22 4.78 4.31 -0.32
C TRP A 22 6.31 4.36 -0.46
N GLY A 23 7.03 4.55 0.64
CA GLY A 23 8.49 4.47 0.67
C GLY A 23 9.03 3.15 0.13
N SER A 24 8.40 2.03 0.48
CA SER A 24 8.74 0.71 -0.05
C SER A 24 8.49 0.58 -1.56
N VAL A 25 7.37 1.12 -2.06
CA VAL A 25 7.07 1.17 -3.51
C VAL A 25 8.16 1.95 -4.26
N LYS A 26 8.49 3.16 -3.80
CA LYS A 26 9.56 3.97 -4.39
C LYS A 26 10.88 3.20 -4.45
N GLY A 27 11.31 2.63 -3.32
CA GLY A 27 12.54 1.86 -3.23
C GLY A 27 12.58 0.70 -4.24
N TRP A 28 11.47 -0.03 -4.37
CA TRP A 28 11.36 -1.14 -5.30
C TRP A 28 11.45 -0.70 -6.77
N VAL A 29 10.83 0.42 -7.13
CA VAL A 29 10.86 0.96 -8.51
C VAL A 29 12.30 1.36 -8.88
N TYR A 30 12.96 2.15 -8.04
CA TYR A 30 14.35 2.56 -8.30
C TYR A 30 15.29 1.36 -8.39
N GLN A 31 15.15 0.37 -7.50
CA GLN A 31 15.97 -0.84 -7.51
C GLN A 31 15.82 -1.67 -8.79
N ARG A 32 14.72 -1.53 -9.53
CA ARG A 32 14.53 -2.22 -10.82
C ARG A 32 15.01 -1.40 -12.00
N LEU A 33 14.73 -0.11 -12.00
CA LEU A 33 14.97 0.74 -13.17
C LEU A 33 16.42 1.21 -13.25
N LEU A 34 17.02 1.64 -12.13
CA LEU A 34 18.37 2.20 -12.15
C LEU A 34 19.44 1.16 -12.57
N PRO A 35 19.43 -0.08 -12.06
CA PRO A 35 20.40 -1.09 -12.52
C PRO A 35 20.22 -1.52 -13.97
N ALA A 36 19.05 -1.27 -14.57
CA ALA A 36 18.78 -1.52 -15.98
C ALA A 36 19.30 -0.38 -16.89
N GLY A 37 19.95 0.64 -16.33
CA GLY A 37 20.46 1.80 -17.06
C GLY A 37 19.38 2.83 -17.42
N LEU A 38 18.17 2.70 -16.86
CA LEU A 38 17.08 3.64 -17.10
C LEU A 38 17.26 4.90 -16.24
N PRO A 39 16.94 6.09 -16.79
CA PRO A 39 17.16 7.34 -16.09
C PRO A 39 16.24 7.46 -14.88
N GLN A 40 16.72 8.12 -13.82
CA GLN A 40 15.93 8.36 -12.62
C GLN A 40 14.64 9.14 -12.92
N SER A 41 14.67 10.07 -13.88
CA SER A 41 13.49 10.83 -14.30
C SER A 41 12.34 9.96 -14.79
N LEU A 42 12.63 8.80 -15.39
CA LEU A 42 11.62 7.84 -15.84
C LEU A 42 11.00 7.08 -14.67
N ALA A 43 11.79 6.80 -13.64
CA ALA A 43 11.30 6.24 -12.38
C ALA A 43 10.42 7.26 -11.63
N ASP A 44 10.85 8.51 -11.61
CA ASP A 44 10.12 9.62 -10.97
C ASP A 44 8.78 9.86 -11.67
N GLU A 45 8.76 9.88 -13.00
CA GLU A 45 7.54 10.00 -13.81
C GLU A 45 6.56 8.86 -13.54
N PHE A 46 7.04 7.60 -13.57
CA PHE A 46 6.19 6.45 -13.23
C PHE A 46 5.59 6.59 -11.82
N LEU A 47 6.39 6.99 -10.83
CA LEU A 47 5.94 7.14 -9.45
C LEU A 47 4.90 8.26 -9.31
N GLU A 48 5.02 9.33 -10.08
CA GLU A 48 4.01 10.40 -10.12
C GLU A 48 2.69 9.91 -10.73
N GLU A 49 2.75 9.20 -11.87
CA GLU A 49 1.56 8.63 -12.52
C GLU A 49 0.90 7.53 -11.69
N PHE A 50 1.69 6.73 -10.98
CA PHE A 50 1.20 5.60 -10.20
C PHE A 50 0.62 6.02 -8.84
N ARG A 51 1.00 7.19 -8.31
CA ARG A 51 0.57 7.63 -6.97
C ARG A 51 -0.95 7.58 -6.79
N PRO A 52 -1.81 8.10 -7.70
CA PRO A 52 -3.26 8.00 -7.54
C PRO A 52 -3.78 6.56 -7.41
N THR A 53 -3.28 5.64 -8.25
CA THR A 53 -3.64 4.22 -8.18
C THR A 53 -3.22 3.60 -6.86
N PHE A 54 -2.01 3.92 -6.37
CA PHE A 54 -1.55 3.51 -5.05
C PHE A 54 -2.51 3.97 -3.94
N GLU A 55 -2.91 5.24 -3.97
CA GLU A 55 -3.82 5.82 -2.98
C GLU A 55 -5.20 5.14 -2.98
N GLU A 56 -5.72 4.80 -4.17
CA GLU A 56 -6.98 4.05 -4.32
C GLU A 56 -6.90 2.62 -3.77
N MET A 57 -5.73 1.98 -3.84
CA MET A 57 -5.53 0.64 -3.28
C MET A 57 -5.45 0.61 -1.76
N ILE A 58 -4.97 1.71 -1.14
CA ILE A 58 -4.87 1.83 0.32
C ILE A 58 -6.23 2.24 0.93
N PHE A 59 -7.09 2.94 0.18
CA PHE A 59 -8.35 3.49 0.68
C PHE A 59 -9.38 2.51 1.25
N PRO A 60 -9.49 1.25 0.78
CA PRO A 60 -10.38 0.26 1.36
C PRO A 60 -9.81 -0.44 2.60
N SER A 61 -8.55 -0.15 2.95
CA SER A 61 -7.75 -1.02 3.81
C SER A 61 -7.54 -0.44 5.22
N PHE A 62 -8.52 -0.66 6.09
CA PHE A 62 -8.33 -0.89 7.54
C PHE A 62 -8.07 0.31 8.47
N ASP A 63 -9.13 1.05 8.82
CA ASP A 63 -9.24 1.64 10.16
C ASP A 63 -10.08 0.67 11.02
N ILE A 64 -9.52 -0.51 11.35
CA ILE A 64 -10.16 -1.43 12.31
C ILE A 64 -9.83 -0.91 13.71
N SER A 65 -10.73 -0.10 14.26
CA SER A 65 -10.69 0.24 15.69
C SER A 65 -11.32 -0.91 16.49
N LEU A 66 -10.50 -1.88 16.90
CA LEU A 66 -10.92 -2.89 17.86
C LEU A 66 -10.97 -2.25 19.25
N THR A 67 -12.18 -1.96 19.74
CA THR A 67 -12.36 -1.58 21.14
C THR A 67 -12.22 -2.85 21.98
N LEU A 68 -11.20 -2.91 22.84
CA LEU A 68 -10.99 -4.04 23.74
C LEU A 68 -12.01 -4.00 24.90
N PRO A 69 -12.58 -5.15 25.34
CA PRO A 69 -13.36 -5.21 26.56
C PRO A 69 -12.48 -4.98 27.81
N ASP A 70 -13.09 -4.56 28.92
CA ASP A 70 -12.37 -4.27 30.19
C ASP A 70 -11.87 -5.52 30.94
N ASP A 71 -12.24 -6.72 30.48
CA ASP A 71 -11.84 -8.00 31.04
C ASP A 71 -10.41 -8.38 30.58
N GLU A 72 -9.47 -8.51 31.52
CA GLU A 72 -8.05 -8.77 31.24
C GLU A 72 -7.81 -10.05 30.42
N CYS A 73 -8.59 -11.11 30.64
CA CYS A 73 -8.40 -12.39 29.94
C CYS A 73 -8.85 -12.28 28.47
N LEU A 74 -9.94 -11.54 28.23
CA LEU A 74 -10.37 -11.20 26.88
C LEU A 74 -9.40 -10.24 26.18
N GLN A 75 -8.80 -9.28 26.90
CA GLN A 75 -7.85 -8.34 26.32
C GLN A 75 -6.62 -9.02 25.70
N GLU A 76 -6.14 -10.12 26.25
CA GLU A 76 -5.00 -10.86 25.70
C GLU A 76 -5.37 -11.53 24.37
N GLU A 77 -6.49 -12.25 24.31
CA GLU A 77 -6.99 -12.87 23.08
C GLU A 77 -7.28 -11.83 21.98
N PHE A 78 -7.91 -10.71 22.33
CA PHE A 78 -8.18 -9.65 21.35
C PHE A 78 -6.90 -8.95 20.86
N ARG A 79 -5.85 -8.85 21.67
CA ARG A 79 -4.55 -8.32 21.23
C ARG A 79 -3.87 -9.24 20.23
N ASP A 80 -3.87 -10.54 20.48
CA ASP A 80 -3.25 -11.50 19.55
C ASP A 80 -4.02 -11.60 18.24
N MET A 81 -5.35 -11.54 18.30
CA MET A 81 -6.20 -11.43 17.12
C MET A 81 -5.96 -10.12 16.34
N ALA A 82 -5.77 -8.99 17.03
CA ALA A 82 -5.43 -7.72 16.38
C ALA A 82 -4.09 -7.79 15.64
N LYS A 83 -3.05 -8.39 16.26
CA LYS A 83 -1.75 -8.62 15.60
C LYS A 83 -1.88 -9.51 14.38
N LEU A 84 -2.63 -10.62 14.47
CA LEU A 84 -2.84 -11.53 13.35
C LEU A 84 -3.56 -10.83 12.17
N ILE A 85 -4.56 -10.00 12.46
CA ILE A 85 -5.25 -9.19 11.46
C ILE A 85 -4.28 -8.20 10.83
N GLU A 86 -3.48 -7.49 11.64
CA GLU A 86 -2.47 -6.55 11.15
C GLU A 86 -1.43 -7.24 10.24
N GLU A 87 -0.91 -8.40 10.63
CA GLU A 87 0.02 -9.20 9.82
C GLU A 87 -0.59 -9.64 8.50
N ASN A 88 -1.82 -10.18 8.53
CA ASN A 88 -2.54 -10.57 7.32
C ASN A 88 -2.79 -9.39 6.40
N MET A 89 -3.09 -8.22 6.96
CA MET A 89 -3.27 -7.02 6.15
C MET A 89 -1.99 -6.49 5.55
N ASN A 90 -0.90 -6.49 6.31
CA ASN A 90 0.42 -6.14 5.79
C ASN A 90 0.84 -7.09 4.66
N ASN A 91 0.56 -8.39 4.80
CA ASN A 91 0.82 -9.40 3.77
C ASN A 91 -0.02 -9.20 2.52
N TYR A 92 -1.31 -8.90 2.67
CA TYR A 92 -2.21 -8.57 1.55
C TYR A 92 -1.73 -7.33 0.82
N SER A 93 -1.51 -6.22 1.55
CA SER A 93 -1.06 -4.95 0.99
C SER A 93 0.26 -5.14 0.24
N SER A 94 1.23 -5.85 0.81
CA SER A 94 2.52 -6.10 0.17
C SER A 94 2.38 -6.91 -1.13
N LYS A 95 1.54 -7.94 -1.16
CA LYS A 95 1.34 -8.79 -2.35
C LYS A 95 0.54 -8.08 -3.44
N VAL A 96 -0.59 -7.48 -3.08
CA VAL A 96 -1.48 -6.84 -4.05
C VAL A 96 -0.84 -5.59 -4.62
N ILE A 97 -0.34 -4.69 -3.77
CA ILE A 97 0.32 -3.46 -4.23
C ILE A 97 1.56 -3.83 -5.04
N GLY A 98 2.37 -4.78 -4.58
CA GLY A 98 3.55 -5.22 -5.32
C GLY A 98 3.22 -5.76 -6.71
N MET A 99 2.14 -6.53 -6.86
CA MET A 99 1.72 -7.07 -8.14
C MET A 99 1.19 -5.98 -9.09
N VAL A 100 0.42 -5.02 -8.56
CA VAL A 100 -0.13 -3.91 -9.35
C VAL A 100 0.99 -2.96 -9.79
N VAL A 101 1.89 -2.56 -8.87
CA VAL A 101 3.09 -1.77 -9.19
C VAL A 101 3.87 -2.42 -10.33
N TYR A 102 4.09 -3.74 -10.26
CA TYR A 102 4.82 -4.44 -11.31
C TYR A 102 4.13 -4.42 -12.65
N LYS A 103 2.83 -4.73 -12.68
CA LYS A 103 2.05 -4.74 -13.90
C LYS A 103 2.04 -3.36 -14.55
N ASP A 104 1.77 -2.32 -13.78
CA ASP A 104 1.65 -0.94 -14.30
C ASP A 104 3.00 -0.42 -14.76
N LEU A 105 4.09 -0.77 -14.06
CA LEU A 105 5.43 -0.42 -14.50
C LEU A 105 5.77 -1.04 -15.86
N LEU A 106 5.42 -2.31 -16.09
CA LEU A 106 5.62 -2.96 -17.40
C LEU A 106 4.84 -2.26 -18.50
N ILE A 107 3.58 -1.89 -18.24
CA ILE A 107 2.72 -1.19 -19.20
C ILE A 107 3.31 0.19 -19.51
N PHE A 108 3.71 0.94 -18.49
CA PHE A 108 4.33 2.26 -18.63
C PHE A 108 5.59 2.18 -19.50
N LEU A 109 6.51 1.27 -19.20
CA LEU A 109 7.74 1.10 -19.99
C LEU A 109 7.43 0.69 -21.44
N GLN A 110 6.43 -0.15 -21.64
CA GLN A 110 6.01 -0.56 -22.99
C GLN A 110 5.43 0.62 -23.78
N GLN A 111 4.65 1.50 -23.14
CA GLN A 111 4.10 2.70 -23.77
C GLN A 111 5.21 3.68 -24.16
N LYS A 112 6.16 3.93 -23.26
CA LYS A 112 7.33 4.79 -23.53
C LYS A 112 8.19 4.28 -24.68
N LYS A 113 8.37 2.96 -24.77
CA LYS A 113 9.05 2.32 -25.91
C LYS A 113 8.28 2.51 -27.23
N ILE A 114 6.95 2.47 -27.21
CA ILE A 114 6.12 2.70 -28.41
C ILE A 114 6.15 4.17 -28.84
N SER A 115 6.22 5.11 -27.89
CA SER A 115 6.31 6.55 -28.19
C SER A 115 7.70 7.03 -28.60
N GLY A 116 8.73 6.18 -28.49
CA GLY A 116 10.12 6.51 -28.84
C GLY A 116 10.85 7.30 -27.75
N GLU A 117 10.32 7.31 -26.53
CA GLU A 117 10.93 7.95 -25.35
C GLU A 117 11.89 6.99 -24.60
N LEU A 118 12.04 5.75 -25.09
CA LEU A 118 12.75 4.64 -24.45
C LEU A 118 13.43 3.74 -25.48
#